data_AF-A0A1B8CTK5-F1
#
_entry.id   AF-A0A1B8CTK5-F1
#
_cell.length_a   1.000
_cell.length_b   1.000
_cell.length_c   1.000
_cell.angle_alpha   90.00
_cell.angle_beta   90.00
_cell.angle_gamma   90.00
#
_symmetry.space_group_name_H-M   'P 1'
#
loop_
_entity.id
_entity.type
_entity.pdbx_description
1 polymer ?
#
loop_
_entity_poly.entity_id
_entity_poly.type
_entity_poly.pdbx_seq_one_letter_code
_entity_poly.pdbx_strand_id
1 'polypeptide(L)'
;MATAQGARLLGEIEVGTLDEADITTALPRPQIPTTPTPAPGGLGIPELDEIWDRRGGQLYVCGRYKALLYHIVSTAVTATRSGVALVVDVDGRFDVTRLSCSEEELRHVYVVRCGKEGVERCLEEGRRWLVYGEHG
;
A
#
# COMPACT_ATOMS: atom_id res chain seq x y z
N MET A 1 -5.10 -25.09 23.71
CA MET A 1 -3.63 -25.16 23.72
C MET A 1 -3.14 -25.01 22.28
N ALA A 2 -2.62 -23.82 21.91
CA ALA A 2 -1.70 -23.58 20.78
C ALA A 2 -1.58 -22.06 20.53
N THR A 3 -0.86 -21.34 21.40
CA THR A 3 -0.55 -19.89 21.22
C THR A 3 0.88 -19.58 21.65
N ALA A 4 1.82 -20.45 21.30
CA ALA A 4 3.22 -20.29 21.70
C ALA A 4 4.18 -20.74 20.58
N GLN A 5 4.15 -20.08 19.41
CA GLN A 5 5.17 -20.34 18.38
C GLN A 5 5.46 -19.18 17.42
N GLY A 6 5.11 -17.93 17.78
CA GLY A 6 5.40 -16.76 16.95
C GLY A 6 6.54 -15.86 17.45
N ALA A 7 6.94 -15.99 18.72
CA ALA A 7 7.75 -14.96 19.40
C ALA A 7 9.28 -15.06 19.18
N ARG A 8 9.77 -15.99 18.35
CA ARG A 8 11.20 -16.36 18.35
C ARG A 8 12.02 -15.90 17.14
N LEU A 9 11.46 -15.08 16.25
CA LEU A 9 12.15 -14.62 15.02
C LEU A 9 12.45 -13.11 14.98
N LEU A 10 12.35 -12.40 16.11
CA LEU A 10 12.61 -10.95 16.19
C LEU A 10 13.80 -10.59 17.08
N GLY A 11 14.64 -11.57 17.44
CA GLY A 11 15.70 -11.40 18.43
C GLY A 11 17.01 -10.77 17.95
N GLU A 12 17.15 -10.40 16.68
CA GLU A 12 18.46 -10.06 16.10
C GLU A 12 18.46 -8.79 15.22
N ILE A 13 17.64 -7.79 15.54
CA ILE A 13 17.75 -6.47 14.87
C ILE A 13 18.24 -5.45 15.89
N GLU A 14 19.53 -5.13 15.79
CA GLU A 14 20.18 -4.08 16.58
C GLU A 14 19.75 -2.70 16.05
N VAL A 15 19.09 -1.91 16.91
CA VAL A 15 18.54 -0.59 16.60
C VAL A 15 19.47 0.48 17.17
N GLY A 16 20.10 1.26 16.30
CA GLY A 16 20.78 2.50 16.66
C GLY A 16 19.83 3.69 16.56
N THR A 17 19.82 4.56 17.57
CA THR A 17 19.00 5.77 17.68
C THR A 17 19.77 7.01 17.22
N LEU A 18 19.09 7.94 16.53
CA LEU A 18 19.56 9.32 16.38
C LEU A 18 18.38 10.28 16.61
N ASP A 19 18.60 11.23 17.50
CA ASP A 19 17.61 12.06 18.19
C ASP A 19 16.97 13.18 17.36
N GLU A 20 15.70 13.41 17.71
CA GLU A 20 14.82 14.60 17.73
C GLU A 20 15.09 15.85 16.86
N ALA A 21 14.01 16.39 16.26
CA ALA A 21 13.63 17.81 16.39
C ALA A 21 12.17 18.11 15.98
N ASP A 22 11.57 19.00 16.79
CA ASP A 22 10.17 19.41 16.96
C ASP A 22 9.49 20.25 15.85
N ILE A 23 8.25 19.87 15.52
CA ILE A 23 6.95 20.51 15.89
C ILE A 23 6.79 22.06 15.81
N THR A 24 5.94 22.47 14.85
CA THR A 24 4.94 23.56 14.83
C THR A 24 5.32 25.02 14.55
N THR A 25 4.54 25.65 13.67
CA THR A 25 3.88 26.94 13.98
C THR A 25 2.61 27.12 13.14
N ALA A 26 1.57 27.61 13.80
CA ALA A 26 0.15 27.56 13.42
C ALA A 26 -0.35 28.75 12.59
N LEU A 27 -1.37 28.52 11.76
CA LEU A 27 -2.36 29.53 11.34
C LEU A 27 -3.76 28.89 11.24
N PRO A 28 -4.83 29.54 11.74
CA PRO A 28 -6.20 29.04 11.64
C PRO A 28 -6.85 29.42 10.30
N ARG A 29 -7.51 28.46 9.62
CA ARG A 29 -8.30 28.69 8.40
C ARG A 29 -9.61 27.88 8.39
N PRO A 30 -10.61 28.31 7.58
CA PRO A 30 -12.03 28.17 7.87
C PRO A 30 -12.56 26.76 7.58
N GLN A 31 -13.66 26.40 8.26
CA GLN A 31 -14.34 25.12 8.12
C GLN A 31 -15.00 25.00 6.74
N ILE A 32 -14.27 24.37 5.81
CA ILE A 32 -14.79 23.80 4.56
C ILE A 32 -15.37 22.41 4.93
N PRO A 33 -16.51 21.97 4.36
CA PRO A 33 -17.01 20.62 4.55
C PRO A 33 -15.88 19.64 4.31
N THR A 34 -15.57 18.85 5.33
CA THR A 34 -14.42 17.95 5.44
C THR A 34 -14.00 17.40 4.08
N THR A 35 -12.94 17.98 3.52
CA THR A 35 -12.07 17.25 2.60
C THR A 35 -11.83 15.89 3.24
N PRO A 36 -12.01 14.76 2.53
CA PRO A 36 -11.56 13.49 3.06
C PRO A 36 -10.09 13.70 3.35
N THR A 37 -9.74 13.69 4.63
CA THR A 37 -8.35 13.66 5.07
C THR A 37 -7.70 12.58 4.22
N PRO A 38 -6.65 12.89 3.43
CA PRO A 38 -5.97 11.85 2.66
C PRO A 38 -5.66 10.74 3.66
N ALA A 39 -6.26 9.58 3.45
CA ALA A 39 -6.09 8.47 4.36
C ALA A 39 -4.56 8.30 4.55
N PRO A 40 -4.07 8.16 5.79
CA PRO A 40 -2.65 7.96 6.01
C PRO A 40 -2.19 6.84 5.07
N GLY A 41 -1.17 7.14 4.27
CA GLY A 41 -0.75 6.35 3.12
C GLY A 41 -0.25 4.98 3.54
N GLY A 42 -1.17 4.06 3.76
CA GLY A 42 -0.92 2.70 4.24
C GLY A 42 -1.81 1.69 3.55
N LEU A 43 -1.40 0.44 3.60
CA LEU A 43 -2.04 -0.72 2.98
C LEU A 43 -3.25 -1.22 3.79
N GLY A 44 -3.42 -0.75 5.02
CA GLY A 44 -4.51 -1.11 5.93
C GLY A 44 -4.33 -2.40 6.68
N ILE A 45 -3.08 -2.82 6.77
CA ILE A 45 -2.66 -3.96 7.56
C ILE A 45 -1.67 -3.38 8.57
N PRO A 46 -2.03 -3.20 9.86
CA PRO A 46 -1.27 -2.37 10.80
C PRO A 46 0.23 -2.67 10.85
N GLU A 47 0.59 -3.95 10.98
CA GLU A 47 2.00 -4.37 11.04
C GLU A 47 2.74 -4.14 9.71
N LEU A 48 2.02 -4.18 8.59
CA LEU A 48 2.59 -3.91 7.27
C LEU A 48 2.68 -2.42 6.99
N ASP A 49 1.75 -1.62 7.52
CA ASP A 49 1.73 -0.16 7.43
C ASP A 49 2.94 0.42 8.17
N GLU A 50 3.26 -0.11 9.35
CA GLU A 50 4.49 0.26 10.08
C GLU A 50 5.78 -0.02 9.30
N ILE A 51 5.81 -1.10 8.50
CA ILE A 51 6.95 -1.44 7.65
C ILE A 51 6.95 -0.55 6.39
N TRP A 52 5.78 -0.32 5.80
CA TRP A 52 5.57 0.53 4.65
C TRP A 52 6.07 1.95 4.91
N ASP A 53 5.66 2.55 6.03
CA ASP A 53 6.06 3.90 6.42
C ASP A 53 7.57 3.99 6.65
N ARG A 54 8.14 3.01 7.37
CA ARG A 54 9.58 2.92 7.63
C ARG A 54 10.42 2.75 6.36
N ARG A 55 9.84 2.20 5.29
CA ARG A 55 10.49 1.96 4.00
C ARG A 55 10.16 3.04 2.96
N GLY A 56 9.52 4.13 3.36
CA GLY A 56 9.20 5.24 2.46
C GLY A 56 8.15 4.86 1.40
N GLY A 57 7.22 3.98 1.76
CA GLY A 57 6.13 3.55 0.88
C GLY A 57 6.53 2.55 -0.19
N GLN A 58 7.53 1.70 0.07
CA GLN A 58 7.95 0.64 -0.83
C GLN A 58 8.16 -0.67 -0.08
N LEU A 59 7.62 -1.77 -0.61
CA LEU A 59 7.79 -3.11 -0.05
C LEU A 59 8.20 -4.09 -1.14
N TYR A 60 9.12 -4.98 -0.79
CA TYR A 60 9.55 -6.09 -1.63
C TYR A 60 9.18 -7.40 -0.92
N VAL A 61 8.39 -8.23 -1.59
CA VAL A 61 7.95 -9.53 -1.05
C VAL A 61 8.45 -10.63 -1.97
N CYS A 62 9.27 -11.54 -1.46
CA CYS A 62 9.81 -12.68 -2.20
C CYS A 62 9.40 -14.00 -1.53
N GLY A 63 9.22 -15.08 -2.31
CA GLY A 63 8.82 -16.40 -1.80
C GLY A 63 7.39 -16.79 -2.15
N ARG A 64 6.72 -17.56 -1.28
CA ARG A 64 5.39 -18.16 -1.55
C ARG A 64 4.23 -17.33 -0.97
N TYR A 65 4.29 -16.01 -1.11
CA TYR A 65 3.36 -15.08 -0.45
C TYR A 65 2.30 -14.50 -1.39
N LYS A 66 1.85 -15.25 -2.39
CA LYS A 66 0.77 -14.80 -3.29
C LYS A 66 -0.51 -14.42 -2.53
N ALA A 67 -0.87 -15.18 -1.49
CA ALA A 67 -2.03 -14.86 -0.67
C ALA A 67 -1.93 -13.47 -0.01
N LEU A 68 -0.73 -13.10 0.46
CA LEU A 68 -0.48 -11.78 1.03
C LEU A 68 -0.65 -10.68 -0.03
N LEU A 69 -0.17 -10.89 -1.26
CA LEU A 69 -0.37 -9.93 -2.35
C LEU A 69 -1.86 -9.68 -2.65
N TYR A 70 -2.68 -10.74 -2.72
CA TYR A 70 -4.13 -10.58 -2.90
C TYR A 70 -4.77 -9.86 -1.72
N HIS A 71 -4.35 -10.18 -0.49
CA HIS A 71 -4.87 -9.49 0.69
C HIS A 71 -4.53 -8.00 0.69
N ILE A 72 -3.28 -7.63 0.37
CA ILE A 72 -2.85 -6.23 0.26
C ILE A 72 -3.72 -5.49 -0.77
N VAL A 73 -3.90 -6.06 -1.97
CA VAL A 73 -4.70 -5.42 -3.02
C VAL A 73 -6.16 -5.26 -2.59
N SER A 74 -6.76 -6.30 -2.01
CA SER A 74 -8.15 -6.22 -1.52
C SER A 74 -8.34 -5.16 -0.43
N THR A 75 -7.41 -5.08 0.52
CA THR A 75 -7.47 -4.08 1.59
C THR A 75 -7.23 -2.65 1.07
N ALA A 76 -6.31 -2.49 0.10
CA ALA A 76 -6.00 -1.19 -0.48
C ALA A 76 -7.19 -0.56 -1.22
N VAL A 77 -8.03 -1.38 -1.87
CA VAL A 77 -9.21 -0.90 -2.62
C VAL A 77 -10.50 -0.89 -1.81
N THR A 78 -10.45 -1.24 -0.52
CA THR A 78 -11.66 -1.29 0.31
C THR A 78 -12.33 0.09 0.40
N ALA A 79 -13.66 0.13 0.41
CA ALA A 79 -14.46 1.35 0.40
C ALA A 79 -14.11 2.35 1.54
N THR A 80 -13.62 1.85 2.68
CA THR A 80 -13.15 2.70 3.79
C THR A 80 -11.91 3.52 3.45
N ARG A 81 -11.17 3.13 2.40
CA ARG A 81 -9.92 3.77 1.97
C ARG A 81 -10.06 4.52 0.65
N SER A 82 -11.12 4.27 -0.13
CA SER A 82 -11.32 4.85 -1.47
C SER A 82 -10.07 4.74 -2.36
N GLY A 83 -9.29 3.68 -2.18
CA GLY A 83 -8.00 3.49 -2.84
C GLY A 83 -8.13 2.88 -4.23
N VAL A 84 -7.11 3.09 -5.05
CA VAL A 84 -6.99 2.52 -6.39
C VAL A 84 -5.72 1.68 -6.45
N ALA A 85 -5.80 0.48 -7.03
CA ALA A 85 -4.67 -0.41 -7.18
C ALA A 85 -4.33 -0.65 -8.65
N LEU A 86 -3.05 -0.50 -9.01
CA LEU A 86 -2.50 -0.94 -10.29
C LEU A 86 -1.60 -2.16 -10.06
N VAL A 87 -1.96 -3.27 -10.71
CA VAL A 87 -1.20 -4.51 -10.71
C VAL A 87 -0.53 -4.68 -12.07
N VAL A 88 0.81 -4.62 -12.08
CA VAL A 88 1.62 -4.90 -13.26
C VAL A 88 2.02 -6.37 -13.24
N ASP A 89 1.29 -7.21 -13.96
CA ASP A 89 1.45 -8.67 -13.97
C ASP A 89 2.37 -9.12 -15.11
N VAL A 90 3.67 -9.14 -14.81
CA VAL A 90 4.74 -9.46 -15.79
C VAL A 90 4.69 -10.91 -16.26
N ASP A 91 4.35 -11.83 -15.35
CA ASP A 91 4.35 -13.26 -15.62
C ASP A 91 2.97 -13.80 -16.05
N GLY A 92 1.93 -12.95 -16.08
CA GLY A 92 0.57 -13.37 -16.39
C GLY A 92 -0.08 -14.27 -15.33
N ARG A 93 0.39 -14.21 -14.07
CA ARG A 93 0.00 -15.14 -13.00
C ARG A 93 -0.88 -14.49 -11.93
N PHE A 94 -1.27 -13.23 -12.11
CA PHE A 94 -2.25 -12.59 -11.24
C PHE A 94 -3.66 -13.03 -11.64
N ASP A 95 -4.43 -13.42 -10.63
CA ASP A 95 -5.75 -14.01 -10.75
C ASP A 95 -6.75 -13.18 -9.95
N VAL A 96 -7.51 -12.34 -10.64
CA VAL A 96 -8.43 -11.36 -10.05
C VAL A 96 -9.52 -12.03 -9.21
N THR A 97 -9.90 -13.27 -9.52
CA THR A 97 -10.95 -14.00 -8.79
C THR A 97 -10.53 -14.37 -7.36
N ARG A 98 -9.26 -14.16 -6.99
CA ARG A 98 -8.74 -14.40 -5.64
C ARG A 98 -8.81 -13.16 -4.75
N LEU A 99 -9.24 -12.02 -5.27
CA LEU A 99 -9.46 -10.83 -4.48
C LEU A 99 -10.74 -11.00 -3.65
N SER A 100 -10.65 -10.63 -2.38
CA SER A 100 -11.75 -10.63 -1.42
C SER A 100 -12.34 -9.23 -1.28
N CYS A 101 -12.83 -8.67 -2.38
CA CYS A 101 -13.52 -7.38 -2.39
C CYS A 101 -14.81 -7.45 -3.24
N SER A 102 -15.69 -6.48 -3.05
CA SER A 102 -16.96 -6.37 -3.78
C SER A 102 -16.74 -6.05 -5.26
N GLU A 103 -17.76 -6.29 -6.10
CA GLU A 103 -17.72 -5.92 -7.52
C GLU A 103 -17.50 -4.42 -7.77
N GLU A 104 -17.97 -3.58 -6.84
CA GLU A 104 -17.76 -2.14 -6.91
C GLU A 104 -16.29 -1.80 -6.66
N GLU A 105 -15.69 -2.37 -5.62
CA GLU A 105 -14.27 -2.19 -5.27
C GLU A 105 -13.34 -2.76 -6.37
N LEU A 106 -13.73 -3.83 -7.05
CA LEU A 106 -12.99 -4.38 -8.18
C LEU A 106 -12.84 -3.39 -9.35
N ARG A 107 -13.74 -2.41 -9.49
CA ARG A 107 -13.62 -1.35 -10.52
C ARG A 107 -12.43 -0.43 -10.28
N HIS A 108 -11.86 -0.46 -9.07
CA HIS A 108 -10.67 0.30 -8.68
C HIS A 108 -9.38 -0.53 -8.78
N VAL A 109 -9.44 -1.75 -9.32
CA VAL A 109 -8.27 -2.61 -9.56
C VAL A 109 -7.99 -2.66 -11.07
N TYR A 110 -6.85 -2.10 -11.46
CA TYR A 110 -6.36 -2.16 -12.84
C TYR A 110 -5.27 -3.21 -12.95
N VAL A 111 -5.44 -4.19 -13.83
CA VAL A 111 -4.42 -5.21 -14.11
C VAL A 111 -3.86 -5.01 -15.50
N VAL A 112 -2.56 -4.71 -15.58
CA VAL A 112 -1.84 -4.58 -16.84
C VAL A 112 -0.88 -5.75 -16.96
N ARG A 113 -1.03 -6.53 -18.04
CA ARG A 113 -0.11 -7.60 -18.40
C ARG A 113 0.85 -7.08 -19.46
N CYS A 114 2.13 -7.00 -19.12
CA CYS A 114 3.18 -6.57 -20.02
C CYS A 114 4.41 -7.47 -19.90
N GLY A 115 5.25 -7.52 -20.94
CA GLY A 115 6.57 -8.14 -20.81
C GLY A 115 7.50 -7.30 -19.93
N LYS A 116 8.66 -7.85 -19.57
CA LYS A 116 9.68 -7.16 -18.74
C LYS A 116 10.03 -5.76 -19.24
N GLU A 117 10.11 -5.60 -20.57
CA GLU A 117 10.42 -4.33 -21.24
C GLU A 117 9.34 -3.26 -21.05
N GLY A 118 8.10 -3.65 -20.73
CA GLY A 118 6.97 -2.72 -20.57
C GLY A 118 6.71 -2.28 -19.12
N VAL A 119 7.46 -2.80 -18.15
CA VAL A 119 7.21 -2.55 -16.72
C VAL A 119 7.47 -1.09 -16.36
N GLU A 120 8.63 -0.56 -16.74
CA GLU A 120 9.03 0.82 -16.40
C GLU A 120 8.02 1.83 -16.95
N ARG A 121 7.64 1.68 -18.22
CA ARG A 121 6.62 2.53 -18.85
C ARG A 121 5.27 2.44 -18.14
N CYS A 122 4.86 1.24 -17.73
CA CYS A 122 3.59 1.07 -17.01
C CYS A 122 3.63 1.74 -15.63
N LEU A 123 4.77 1.68 -14.93
CA LEU A 123 4.94 2.33 -13.64
C LEU A 123 5.00 3.85 -13.77
N GLU A 124 5.66 4.37 -14.81
CA GLU A 124 5.70 5.81 -15.11
C GLU A 124 4.30 6.36 -15.36
N GLU A 125 3.53 5.71 -16.24
CA GLU A 125 2.14 6.08 -16.51
C GLU A 125 1.26 5.94 -15.26
N GLY A 126 1.44 4.87 -14.49
CA GLY A 126 0.72 4.66 -13.24
C GLY A 126 0.98 5.79 -12.24
N ARG A 127 2.25 6.20 -12.05
CA ARG A 127 2.60 7.34 -11.19
C ARG A 127 2.00 8.65 -11.68
N ARG A 128 1.86 8.83 -12.99
CA ARG A 128 1.26 10.03 -13.57
C ARG A 128 -0.25 10.11 -13.33
N TRP A 129 -0.96 8.98 -13.36
CA TRP A 129 -2.43 8.96 -13.38
C TRP A 129 -3.10 8.50 -12.08
N LEU A 130 -2.39 7.79 -11.20
CA LEU A 130 -2.99 7.12 -10.02
C LEU A 130 -2.73 7.82 -8.68
N VAL A 131 -2.03 8.95 -8.68
CA VAL A 131 -1.80 9.72 -7.45
C VAL A 131 -2.96 10.70 -7.27
N TYR A 132 -3.70 10.54 -6.17
CA TYR A 132 -4.67 11.53 -5.71
C TYR A 132 -3.91 12.64 -4.94
N GLY A 133 -3.60 13.78 -5.57
CA GLY A 133 -2.90 14.92 -4.94
C GLY A 133 -1.93 15.66 -5.87
N GLU A 134 -1.69 16.96 -5.59
CA GLU A 134 -1.22 18.02 -6.51
C GLU A 134 -0.33 17.59 -7.69
N HIS A 135 -0.93 17.64 -8.88
CA HIS A 135 -0.22 18.00 -10.09
C HIS A 135 -0.16 19.54 -10.15
N GLY A 136 0.98 20.11 -9.76
CA GLY A 136 1.25 21.55 -9.85
C GLY A 136 2.08 22.07 -8.70
#